data_AF-A0A847ARL5-F1
#
_entry.id   AF-A0A847ARL5-F1
#
_cell.length_a   1.000
_cell.length_b   1.000
_cell.length_c   1.000
_cell.angle_alpha   90.00
_cell.angle_beta   90.00
_cell.angle_gamma   90.00
#
_symmetry.space_group_name_H-M   'P 1'
#
loop_
_entity.id
_entity.type
_entity.pdbx_description
1 polymer ?
#
loop_
_entity_poly.entity_id
_entity_poly.type
_entity_poly.pdbx_seq_one_letter_code
_entity_poly.pdbx_strand_id
1 'polypeptide(L)'
;MEKKNNFMPMLLYSIKEKRNWVLLSTVIIFLTTLVIPYILRADQEAFIMFGIVELFILVFINCLVDNSFLHNESKLAYYRSKPVPLRNQIIINIATNAVFMVYLLVLIVLSVVFQGLNPEILEVFKMLIPWLLAIILLSSLSSILSGNTLMAGAMTIFNFCLPLIILLVTMFVFTILENIVIGFSADVLNDYFIDNVYRLDYLYFTRYVDNESIDLIYLLLLPIILIFISLLINKFIKRRKNENTGFIVFSGFKYFVAVLACLIIPAAFSISLSRYTSIASRLIISALLAVLSYYIIIAFIEKSFRISKSSIKVFLVSMVLFTAVTGSTVAIANQYKNLVPNPQDVRMAYVGNQ
;
A
#
# COMPACT_ATOMS: atom_id res chain seq x y z
N MET A 1 34.56 -6.17 26.87
CA MET A 1 34.72 -5.94 25.43
C MET A 1 33.67 -4.94 24.97
N GLU A 2 34.07 -3.70 24.67
CA GLU A 2 33.15 -2.71 24.11
C GLU A 2 32.55 -3.24 22.80
N LYS A 3 31.23 -3.27 22.69
CA LYS A 3 30.54 -3.45 21.41
C LYS A 3 30.88 -2.25 20.53
N LYS A 4 31.96 -2.36 19.75
CA LYS A 4 32.33 -1.35 18.75
C LYS A 4 31.11 -1.11 17.85
N ASN A 5 30.59 0.11 17.86
CA ASN A 5 29.33 0.45 17.21
C ASN A 5 29.51 0.39 15.68
N ASN A 6 29.18 -0.76 15.08
CA ASN A 6 29.37 -1.02 13.64
C ASN A 6 28.37 -0.26 12.73
N PHE A 7 27.56 0.63 13.29
CA PHE A 7 26.52 1.36 12.57
C PHE A 7 27.08 2.23 11.44
N MET A 8 28.03 3.12 11.74
CA MET A 8 28.57 4.08 10.77
C MET A 8 29.32 3.41 9.61
N PRO A 9 30.20 2.40 9.85
CA PRO A 9 30.80 1.63 8.76
C PRO A 9 29.76 0.95 7.88
N MET A 10 28.73 0.33 8.48
CA MET A 10 27.69 -0.37 7.74
C MET A 10 26.86 0.58 6.86
N LEU A 11 26.51 1.77 7.37
CA LEU A 11 25.83 2.81 6.61
C LEU A 11 26.66 3.28 5.40
N LEU A 12 27.95 3.57 5.60
CA LEU A 12 28.84 4.00 4.52
C LEU A 12 29.00 2.94 3.43
N TYR A 13 29.14 1.66 3.81
CA TYR A 13 29.24 0.58 2.82
C TYR A 13 27.93 0.35 2.06
N SER A 14 26.79 0.42 2.74
CA SER A 14 25.48 0.32 2.07
C SER A 14 25.23 1.47 1.09
N ILE A 15 25.69 2.70 1.38
CA ILE A 15 25.62 3.81 0.42
C ILE A 15 26.57 3.55 -0.76
N LYS A 16 27.78 3.06 -0.50
CA LYS A 16 28.79 2.83 -1.55
C LYS A 16 28.35 1.73 -2.55
N GLU A 17 27.66 0.71 -2.06
CA GLU A 17 27.10 -0.37 -2.90
C GLU A 17 26.05 0.15 -3.88
N LYS A 18 25.35 1.23 -3.55
CA LYS A 18 24.36 1.86 -4.43
C LYS A 18 24.97 2.61 -5.61
N ARG A 19 26.29 2.69 -5.75
CA ARG A 19 26.94 3.43 -6.86
C ARG A 19 26.43 2.98 -8.24
N ASN A 20 26.32 1.68 -8.47
CA ASN A 20 25.86 1.15 -9.76
C ASN A 20 24.37 1.43 -9.98
N TRP A 21 23.56 1.33 -8.93
CA TRP A 21 22.13 1.68 -8.95
C TRP A 21 21.92 3.17 -9.23
N VAL A 22 22.71 4.03 -8.58
CA VAL A 22 22.72 5.47 -8.83
C VAL A 22 22.99 5.72 -10.31
N LEU A 23 24.07 5.18 -10.87
CA LEU A 23 24.40 5.37 -12.29
C LEU A 23 23.29 4.89 -13.22
N LEU A 24 22.75 3.69 -12.98
CA LEU A 24 21.64 3.14 -13.78
C LEU A 24 20.41 4.06 -13.72
N SER A 25 20.01 4.47 -12.52
CA SER A 25 18.85 5.34 -12.33
C SER A 25 19.05 6.73 -12.92
N THR A 26 20.27 7.28 -12.86
CA THR A 26 20.60 8.54 -13.55
C THR A 26 20.41 8.40 -15.04
N VAL A 27 20.91 7.31 -15.64
CA VAL A 27 20.79 7.08 -17.08
C VAL A 27 19.33 6.93 -17.49
N ILE A 28 18.54 6.16 -16.73
CA ILE A 28 17.10 5.97 -17.00
C ILE A 28 16.38 7.32 -16.95
N ILE A 29 16.45 8.03 -15.81
CA ILE A 29 15.75 9.32 -15.62
C ILE A 29 16.21 10.34 -16.67
N PHE A 30 17.50 10.44 -16.95
CA PHE A 30 18.01 11.41 -17.92
C PHE A 30 17.58 11.08 -19.36
N LEU A 31 17.56 9.80 -19.74
CA LEU A 31 17.06 9.40 -21.05
C LEU A 31 15.59 9.76 -21.20
N THR A 32 14.76 9.40 -20.22
CA THR A 32 13.31 9.57 -20.29
C THR A 32 12.87 11.01 -20.14
N THR A 33 13.45 11.74 -19.19
CA THR A 33 13.04 13.11 -18.91
C THR A 33 13.71 14.13 -19.81
N LEU A 34 14.94 13.92 -20.30
CA LEU A 34 15.68 14.94 -21.08
C LEU A 34 15.93 14.52 -22.53
N VAL A 35 16.56 13.38 -22.77
CA VAL A 35 17.05 13.01 -24.12
C VAL A 35 15.90 12.73 -25.09
N ILE A 36 14.95 11.88 -24.68
CA ILE A 36 13.81 11.50 -25.52
C ILE A 36 12.94 12.71 -25.88
N PRO A 37 12.47 13.54 -24.92
CA PRO A 37 11.66 14.71 -25.26
C PRO A 37 12.44 15.73 -26.09
N TYR A 38 13.75 15.90 -25.88
CA TYR A 38 14.58 16.78 -26.71
C TYR A 38 14.65 16.30 -28.17
N ILE A 39 14.83 15.00 -28.40
CA ILE A 39 14.89 14.42 -29.76
C ILE A 39 13.52 14.46 -30.44
N LEU A 40 12.47 14.06 -29.73
CA LEU A 40 11.13 13.93 -30.29
C LEU A 40 10.37 15.27 -30.40
N ARG A 41 10.86 16.35 -29.77
CA ARG A 41 10.12 17.62 -29.59
C ARG A 41 8.69 17.39 -29.11
N ALA A 42 8.54 16.42 -28.22
CA ALA A 42 7.26 15.97 -27.70
C ALA A 42 6.92 16.73 -26.40
N ASP A 43 5.71 16.48 -25.89
CA ASP A 43 5.20 17.11 -24.66
C ASP A 43 6.11 16.83 -23.46
N GLN A 44 6.87 17.85 -23.07
CA GLN A 44 7.88 17.79 -22.02
C GLN A 44 7.26 17.49 -20.64
N GLU A 45 6.03 17.94 -20.39
CA GLU A 45 5.34 17.72 -19.11
C GLU A 45 4.98 16.25 -18.92
N ALA A 46 4.53 15.58 -19.99
CA ALA A 46 4.24 14.15 -19.97
C ALA A 46 5.48 13.31 -19.66
N PHE A 47 6.65 13.68 -20.19
CA PHE A 47 7.92 12.98 -19.92
C PHE A 47 8.43 13.22 -18.50
N ILE A 48 8.20 14.41 -17.92
CA ILE A 48 8.48 14.64 -16.48
C ILE A 48 7.55 13.79 -15.61
N MET A 49 6.27 13.72 -15.92
CA MET A 49 5.33 12.83 -15.22
C MET A 49 5.74 11.37 -15.32
N PHE A 50 6.22 10.93 -16.49
CA PHE A 50 6.77 9.59 -16.66
C PHE A 50 8.02 9.39 -15.78
N GLY A 51 8.93 10.36 -15.73
CA GLY A 51 10.10 10.35 -14.85
C GLY A 51 9.75 10.28 -13.36
N ILE A 52 8.65 10.92 -12.94
CA ILE A 52 8.12 10.82 -11.57
C ILE A 52 7.66 9.39 -11.25
N VAL A 53 6.97 8.73 -12.18
CA VAL A 53 6.57 7.32 -12.04
C VAL A 53 7.78 6.40 -12.02
N GLU A 54 8.77 6.62 -12.88
CA GLU A 54 10.02 5.86 -12.89
C GLU A 54 10.78 6.01 -11.59
N LEU A 55 10.87 7.22 -11.03
CA LEU A 55 11.49 7.47 -9.73
C LEU A 55 10.83 6.61 -8.65
N PHE A 56 9.50 6.56 -8.62
CA PHE A 56 8.75 5.74 -7.68
C PHE A 56 9.09 4.24 -7.82
N ILE A 57 9.12 3.73 -9.05
CA ILE A 57 9.46 2.33 -9.35
C ILE A 57 10.91 2.02 -8.95
N LEU A 58 11.86 2.91 -9.25
CA LEU A 58 13.28 2.74 -8.94
C LEU A 58 13.53 2.74 -7.44
N VAL A 59 12.90 3.64 -6.68
CA VAL A 59 12.97 3.64 -5.22
C VAL A 59 12.38 2.35 -4.65
N PHE A 60 11.24 1.90 -5.17
CA PHE A 60 10.60 0.66 -4.73
C PHE A 60 11.49 -0.57 -4.97
N ILE A 61 12.01 -0.74 -6.19
CA ILE A 61 12.91 -1.84 -6.54
C ILE A 61 14.16 -1.82 -5.67
N ASN A 62 14.78 -0.64 -5.47
CA ASN A 62 15.97 -0.52 -4.64
C ASN A 62 15.69 -0.93 -3.18
N CYS A 63 14.53 -0.55 -2.64
CA CYS A 63 14.12 -1.02 -1.31
C CYS A 63 13.97 -2.55 -1.25
N LEU A 64 13.48 -3.21 -2.31
CA LEU A 64 13.37 -4.67 -2.34
C LEU A 64 14.74 -5.35 -2.45
N VAL A 65 15.66 -4.78 -3.24
CA VAL A 65 17.00 -5.31 -3.46
C VAL A 65 17.85 -5.22 -2.19
N ASP A 66 17.83 -4.08 -1.47
CA ASP A 66 18.56 -3.90 -0.20
C ASP A 66 18.10 -4.88 0.89
N ASN A 67 16.83 -5.28 0.80
CA ASN A 67 16.16 -6.23 1.66
C ASN A 67 16.36 -7.69 1.22
N SER A 68 17.05 -7.91 0.09
CA SER A 68 17.42 -9.23 -0.41
C SER A 68 18.71 -9.74 0.20
N PHE A 69 18.64 -10.96 0.74
CA PHE A 69 19.83 -11.70 1.16
C PHE A 69 20.68 -12.20 -0.02
N LEU A 70 20.19 -12.09 -1.26
CA LEU A 70 20.82 -12.66 -2.46
C LEU A 70 21.90 -11.76 -3.09
N HIS A 71 21.96 -10.47 -2.72
CA HIS A 71 23.07 -9.60 -3.09
C HIS A 71 23.97 -9.42 -1.88
N ASN A 72 25.10 -10.12 -1.87
CA ASN A 72 26.11 -9.92 -0.84
C ASN A 72 27.47 -9.88 -1.50
N GLU A 73 28.00 -8.68 -1.69
CA GLU A 73 29.45 -8.50 -1.83
C GLU A 73 30.15 -8.95 -0.53
N SER A 74 31.36 -9.51 -0.66
CA SER A 74 32.10 -10.13 0.44
C SER A 74 32.35 -9.20 1.64
N LYS A 75 32.43 -7.88 1.43
CA LYS A 75 32.63 -6.87 2.50
C LYS A 75 31.34 -6.53 3.25
N LEU A 76 30.21 -6.37 2.56
CA LEU A 76 28.91 -6.17 3.21
C LEU A 76 28.51 -7.42 3.99
N ALA A 77 28.78 -8.61 3.43
CA ALA A 77 28.60 -9.89 4.10
C ALA A 77 29.42 -9.99 5.40
N TYR A 78 30.66 -9.49 5.43
CA TYR A 78 31.52 -9.46 6.62
C TYR A 78 31.00 -8.54 7.74
N TYR A 79 30.40 -7.40 7.40
CA TYR A 79 29.82 -6.51 8.41
C TYR A 79 28.40 -6.94 8.82
N ARG A 80 27.61 -7.52 7.92
CA ARG A 80 26.30 -8.14 8.19
C ARG A 80 26.41 -9.44 9.00
N SER A 81 27.52 -10.18 8.89
CA SER A 81 27.77 -11.40 9.68
C SER A 81 28.07 -11.11 11.16
N LYS A 82 28.38 -9.86 11.51
CA LYS A 82 28.45 -9.42 12.90
C LYS A 82 27.03 -9.15 13.41
N PRO A 83 26.68 -9.54 14.65
CA PRO A 83 25.34 -9.35 15.18
C PRO A 83 25.04 -7.86 15.34
N VAL A 84 24.32 -7.31 14.37
CA VAL A 84 23.76 -5.95 14.40
C VAL A 84 22.31 -6.07 14.85
N PRO A 85 21.84 -5.27 15.84
CA PRO A 85 20.46 -5.33 16.27
C PRO A 85 19.55 -4.95 15.09
N LEU A 86 18.45 -5.67 14.95
CA LEU A 86 17.52 -5.54 13.83
C LEU A 86 16.97 -4.10 13.67
N ARG A 87 16.81 -3.37 14.77
CA ARG A 87 16.52 -1.93 14.77
C ARG A 87 17.53 -1.11 13.97
N ASN A 88 18.83 -1.39 14.11
CA ASN A 88 19.87 -0.65 13.39
C ASN A 88 19.87 -1.02 11.91
N GLN A 89 19.53 -2.26 11.55
CA GLN A 89 19.37 -2.66 10.14
C GLN A 89 18.20 -1.92 9.47
N ILE A 90 17.06 -1.79 10.16
CA ILE A 90 15.92 -0.97 9.69
C ILE A 90 16.37 0.47 9.43
N ILE A 91 17.02 1.09 10.43
CA ILE A 91 17.43 2.49 10.34
C ILE A 91 18.41 2.70 9.19
N ILE A 92 19.36 1.78 9.00
CA ILE A 92 20.32 1.85 7.89
C ILE A 92 19.59 1.73 6.54
N ASN A 93 18.68 0.77 6.38
CA ASN A 93 17.93 0.59 5.13
C ASN A 93 17.02 1.80 4.83
N ILE A 94 16.37 2.36 5.84
CA ILE A 94 15.56 3.58 5.67
C ILE A 94 16.47 4.75 5.25
N ALA A 95 17.59 4.96 5.95
CA ALA A 95 18.51 6.05 5.66
C ALA A 95 19.12 5.94 4.26
N THR A 96 19.58 4.75 3.85
CA THR A 96 20.19 4.53 2.53
C THR A 96 19.19 4.72 1.40
N ASN A 97 17.94 4.29 1.58
CA ASN A 97 16.89 4.49 0.59
C ASN A 97 16.36 5.93 0.57
N ALA A 98 16.33 6.62 1.71
CA ALA A 98 15.99 8.05 1.76
C ALA A 98 17.04 8.90 1.04
N VAL A 99 18.33 8.65 1.26
CA VAL A 99 19.42 9.34 0.53
C VAL A 99 19.31 9.10 -0.98
N PHE A 100 19.01 7.86 -1.37
CA PHE A 100 18.80 7.53 -2.78
C PHE A 100 17.58 8.24 -3.37
N MET A 101 16.47 8.30 -2.65
CA MET A 101 15.27 9.03 -3.05
C MET A 101 15.54 10.52 -3.25
N VAL A 102 16.24 11.17 -2.30
CA VAL A 102 16.62 12.58 -2.41
C VAL A 102 17.48 12.82 -3.65
N TYR A 103 18.43 11.91 -3.93
CA TYR A 103 19.25 11.99 -5.14
C TYR A 103 18.41 11.96 -6.42
N LEU A 104 17.43 11.04 -6.53
CA LEU A 104 16.57 10.96 -7.72
C LEU A 104 15.65 12.17 -7.85
N LEU A 105 15.13 12.70 -6.74
CA LEU A 105 14.33 13.94 -6.77
C LEU A 105 15.13 15.11 -7.32
N VAL A 106 16.40 15.25 -6.91
CA VAL A 106 17.29 16.29 -7.43
C VAL A 106 17.49 16.15 -8.94
N LEU A 107 17.57 14.93 -9.48
CA LEU A 107 17.65 14.71 -10.93
C LEU A 107 16.40 15.18 -11.67
N ILE A 108 15.20 14.95 -11.12
CA ILE A 108 13.95 15.45 -11.70
C ILE A 108 13.91 16.97 -11.66
N VAL A 109 14.26 17.59 -10.52
CA VAL A 109 14.32 19.06 -10.40
C VAL A 109 15.28 19.66 -11.42
N LEU A 110 16.48 19.09 -11.58
CA LEU A 110 17.43 19.52 -12.59
C LEU A 110 16.82 19.42 -13.99
N SER A 111 16.12 18.33 -14.30
CA SER A 111 15.49 18.11 -15.60
C SER A 111 14.40 19.15 -15.90
N VAL A 112 13.57 19.50 -14.91
CA VAL A 112 12.56 20.57 -15.00
C VAL A 112 13.22 21.93 -15.26
N VAL A 113 14.27 22.26 -14.51
CA VAL A 113 15.00 23.53 -14.67
C VAL A 113 15.67 23.63 -16.05
N PHE A 114 16.29 22.54 -16.53
CA PHE A 114 16.94 22.51 -17.84
C PHE A 114 15.95 22.65 -19.00
N GLN A 115 14.74 22.13 -18.85
CA GLN A 115 13.70 22.24 -19.89
C GLN A 115 12.94 23.57 -19.85
N GLY A 116 13.14 24.38 -18.80
CA GLY A 116 12.42 25.65 -18.64
C GLY A 116 10.92 25.46 -18.41
N LEU A 117 10.52 24.32 -17.83
CA LEU A 117 9.14 24.00 -17.53
C LEU A 117 8.59 24.82 -16.36
N ASN A 118 7.27 24.97 -16.30
CA ASN A 118 6.60 25.70 -15.23
C ASN A 118 6.90 25.01 -13.87
N PRO A 119 7.41 25.75 -12.87
CA PRO A 119 7.68 25.20 -11.54
C PRO A 119 6.43 24.63 -10.84
N GLU A 120 5.22 24.95 -11.29
CA GLU A 120 3.97 24.36 -10.80
C GLU A 120 3.95 22.82 -10.92
N ILE A 121 4.67 22.23 -11.89
CA ILE A 121 4.81 20.76 -12.00
C ILE A 121 5.43 20.15 -10.72
N LEU A 122 6.25 20.91 -10.00
CA LEU A 122 6.86 20.47 -8.75
C LEU A 122 5.86 20.40 -7.59
N GLU A 123 4.64 20.94 -7.73
CA GLU A 123 3.61 20.80 -6.70
C GLU A 123 3.20 19.35 -6.47
N VAL A 124 3.33 18.49 -7.48
CA VAL A 124 3.15 17.03 -7.37
C VAL A 124 4.07 16.43 -6.29
N PHE A 125 5.21 17.07 -5.98
CA PHE A 125 6.10 16.60 -4.91
C PHE A 125 5.50 16.69 -3.52
N LYS A 126 4.52 17.58 -3.30
CA LYS A 126 3.75 17.64 -2.05
C LYS A 126 3.06 16.31 -1.76
N MET A 127 2.59 15.59 -2.79
CA MET A 127 2.03 14.24 -2.64
C MET A 127 3.11 13.15 -2.73
N LEU A 128 4.03 13.27 -3.69
CA LEU A 128 5.03 12.23 -4.01
C LEU A 128 5.98 11.94 -2.84
N ILE A 129 6.48 12.97 -2.16
CA ILE A 129 7.49 12.80 -1.09
C ILE A 129 6.92 11.97 0.09
N PRO A 130 5.73 12.29 0.65
CA PRO A 130 5.06 11.44 1.63
C PRO A 130 4.92 9.98 1.18
N TRP A 131 4.54 9.76 -0.08
CA TRP A 131 4.35 8.42 -0.64
C TRP A 131 5.66 7.62 -0.72
N LEU A 132 6.73 8.25 -1.20
CA LEU A 132 8.06 7.63 -1.27
C LEU A 132 8.56 7.26 0.13
N LEU A 133 8.38 8.14 1.11
CA LEU A 133 8.73 7.88 2.51
C LEU A 133 7.92 6.72 3.09
N ALA A 134 6.61 6.69 2.83
CA ALA A 134 5.74 5.60 3.27
C ALA A 134 6.21 4.25 2.69
N ILE A 135 6.58 4.20 1.41
CA ILE A 135 7.05 2.98 0.75
C ILE A 135 8.41 2.53 1.27
N ILE A 136 9.36 3.45 1.48
CA ILE A 136 10.66 3.11 2.07
C ILE A 136 10.46 2.48 3.45
N LEU A 137 9.59 3.08 4.27
CA LEU A 137 9.30 2.57 5.60
C LEU A 137 8.55 1.23 5.57
N LEU A 138 7.50 1.11 4.76
CA LEU A 138 6.72 -0.12 4.60
C LEU A 138 7.59 -1.25 4.04
N SER A 139 8.49 -0.98 3.09
CA SER A 139 9.38 -1.99 2.49
C SER A 139 10.39 -2.52 3.50
N SER A 140 11.00 -1.60 4.25
CA SER A 140 11.88 -1.94 5.37
C SER A 140 11.16 -2.81 6.40
N LEU A 141 9.89 -2.52 6.68
CA LEU A 141 9.06 -3.29 7.62
C LEU A 141 8.66 -4.67 7.09
N SER A 142 8.11 -4.71 5.87
CA SER A 142 7.63 -5.92 5.22
C SER A 142 8.76 -6.92 4.95
N SER A 143 9.98 -6.45 4.70
CA SER A 143 11.18 -7.27 4.60
C SER A 143 11.43 -8.11 5.84
N ILE A 144 11.38 -7.47 7.00
CA ILE A 144 11.64 -8.11 8.30
C ILE A 144 10.54 -9.08 8.70
N LEU A 145 9.29 -8.74 8.42
CA LEU A 145 8.16 -9.58 8.78
C LEU A 145 8.03 -10.81 7.87
N SER A 146 8.43 -10.68 6.61
CA SER A 146 8.24 -11.70 5.59
C SER A 146 9.43 -12.64 5.41
N GLY A 147 10.65 -12.18 5.69
CA GLY A 147 11.89 -12.97 5.52
C GLY A 147 12.26 -13.28 4.06
N ASN A 148 11.57 -12.71 3.06
CA ASN A 148 11.85 -12.89 1.64
C ASN A 148 11.41 -11.66 0.83
N THR A 149 12.23 -11.22 -0.12
CA THR A 149 12.05 -10.00 -0.92
C THR A 149 10.77 -9.93 -1.74
N LEU A 150 10.41 -11.02 -2.40
CA LEU A 150 9.16 -11.08 -3.18
C LEU A 150 7.94 -10.90 -2.27
N MET A 151 8.00 -11.49 -1.07
CA MET A 151 6.91 -11.33 -0.11
C MET A 151 6.94 -9.94 0.53
N ALA A 152 8.12 -9.39 0.79
CA ALA A 152 8.28 -8.03 1.25
C ALA A 152 7.64 -7.03 0.27
N GLY A 153 7.84 -7.24 -1.04
CA GLY A 153 7.26 -6.48 -2.15
C GLY A 153 5.74 -6.60 -2.24
N ALA A 154 5.22 -7.83 -2.23
CA ALA A 154 3.78 -8.04 -2.25
C ALA A 154 3.09 -7.42 -1.02
N MET A 155 3.69 -7.58 0.17
CA MET A 155 3.18 -6.98 1.40
C MET A 155 3.27 -5.46 1.40
N THR A 156 4.28 -4.86 0.77
CA THR A 156 4.38 -3.39 0.70
C THR A 156 3.28 -2.79 -0.14
N ILE A 157 3.10 -3.32 -1.34
CA ILE A 157 2.02 -2.91 -2.24
C ILE A 157 0.69 -3.10 -1.54
N PHE A 158 0.51 -4.24 -0.87
CA PHE A 158 -0.70 -4.52 -0.12
C PHE A 158 -0.97 -3.50 1.00
N ASN A 159 0.03 -3.23 1.84
CA ASN A 159 -0.11 -2.28 2.95
C ASN A 159 -0.34 -0.85 2.45
N PHE A 160 0.28 -0.49 1.32
CA PHE A 160 0.08 0.81 0.67
C PHE A 160 -1.35 0.96 0.13
N CYS A 161 -1.91 -0.10 -0.44
CA CYS A 161 -3.28 -0.14 -0.94
C CYS A 161 -4.32 -0.42 0.15
N LEU A 162 -3.92 -0.65 1.40
CA LEU A 162 -4.83 -1.06 2.48
C LEU A 162 -6.01 -0.08 2.68
N PRO A 163 -5.81 1.25 2.63
CA PRO A 163 -6.93 2.17 2.70
C PRO A 163 -7.95 2.00 1.56
N LEU A 164 -7.47 1.82 0.33
CA LEU A 164 -8.33 1.54 -0.83
C LEU A 164 -9.06 0.20 -0.69
N ILE A 165 -8.43 -0.81 -0.09
CA ILE A 165 -9.05 -2.12 0.13
C ILE A 165 -10.18 -2.00 1.17
N ILE A 166 -9.98 -1.22 2.24
CA ILE A 166 -11.04 -0.94 3.22
C ILE A 166 -12.21 -0.23 2.52
N LEU A 167 -11.94 0.79 1.70
CA LEU A 167 -12.98 1.47 0.94
C LEU A 167 -13.76 0.49 0.06
N LEU A 168 -13.06 -0.38 -0.68
CA LEU A 168 -13.67 -1.37 -1.57
C LEU A 168 -14.60 -2.34 -0.79
N VAL A 169 -14.18 -2.77 0.40
CA VAL A 169 -15.01 -3.61 1.28
C VAL A 169 -16.22 -2.84 1.81
N THR A 170 -16.07 -1.58 2.19
CA THR A 170 -17.21 -0.73 2.63
C THR A 170 -18.20 -0.50 1.49
N MET A 171 -17.71 -0.19 0.29
CA MET A 171 -18.55 -0.07 -0.92
C MET A 171 -19.36 -1.33 -1.16
N PHE A 172 -18.73 -2.50 -1.04
CA PHE A 172 -19.42 -3.78 -1.12
C PHE A 172 -20.55 -3.90 -0.09
N VAL A 173 -20.31 -3.52 1.17
CA VAL A 173 -21.36 -3.50 2.22
C VAL A 173 -22.52 -2.56 1.84
N PHE A 174 -22.23 -1.37 1.31
CA PHE A 174 -23.27 -0.42 0.90
C PHE A 174 -24.08 -0.93 -0.29
N THR A 175 -23.46 -1.61 -1.25
CA THR A 175 -24.20 -2.27 -2.34
C THR A 175 -25.10 -3.39 -1.81
N ILE A 176 -24.72 -4.10 -0.74
CA ILE A 176 -25.63 -5.08 -0.11
C ILE A 176 -26.84 -4.35 0.50
N LEU A 177 -26.62 -3.23 1.20
CA LEU A 177 -27.68 -2.44 1.83
C LEU A 177 -28.69 -1.89 0.81
N GLU A 178 -28.21 -1.32 -0.30
CA GLU A 178 -29.05 -0.81 -1.40
C GLU A 178 -29.99 -1.90 -1.96
N ASN A 179 -29.52 -3.15 -2.06
CA ASN A 179 -30.36 -4.24 -2.57
C ASN A 179 -31.37 -4.77 -1.54
N ILE A 180 -31.27 -4.38 -0.26
CA ILE A 180 -32.15 -4.88 0.83
C ILE A 180 -33.13 -3.80 1.30
N VAL A 181 -32.69 -2.55 1.40
CA VAL A 181 -33.49 -1.44 1.93
C VAL A 181 -33.98 -0.56 0.78
N ILE A 182 -35.29 -0.51 0.59
CA ILE A 182 -35.93 0.33 -0.43
C ILE A 182 -35.62 1.80 -0.13
N GLY A 183 -35.11 2.54 -1.12
CA GLY A 183 -34.75 3.96 -0.98
C GLY A 183 -33.32 4.24 -0.53
N PHE A 184 -32.51 3.22 -0.22
CA PHE A 184 -31.07 3.38 -0.05
C PHE A 184 -30.37 3.47 -1.40
N SER A 185 -29.44 4.41 -1.55
CA SER A 185 -28.52 4.50 -2.69
C SER A 185 -27.10 4.26 -2.20
N ALA A 186 -26.42 3.28 -2.78
CA ALA A 186 -25.02 3.00 -2.42
C ALA A 186 -24.10 4.16 -2.82
N ASP A 187 -24.40 4.85 -3.93
CA ASP A 187 -23.63 5.99 -4.42
C ASP A 187 -23.65 7.15 -3.43
N VAL A 188 -24.83 7.55 -2.93
CA VAL A 188 -24.96 8.63 -1.94
C VAL A 188 -24.25 8.28 -0.62
N LEU A 189 -24.33 7.01 -0.19
CA LEU A 189 -23.63 6.55 1.01
C LEU A 189 -22.11 6.56 0.83
N ASN A 190 -21.62 6.17 -0.36
CA ASN A 190 -20.21 6.19 -0.70
C ASN A 190 -19.67 7.63 -0.72
N ASP A 191 -20.38 8.55 -1.38
CA ASP A 191 -19.99 9.96 -1.44
C ASP A 191 -19.92 10.56 -0.03
N TYR A 192 -20.98 10.35 0.77
CA TYR A 192 -20.99 10.80 2.16
C TYR A 192 -19.84 10.21 2.99
N PHE A 193 -19.55 8.91 2.84
CA PHE A 193 -18.48 8.24 3.57
C PHE A 193 -17.10 8.74 3.16
N ILE A 194 -16.84 8.91 1.86
CA ILE A 194 -15.56 9.40 1.34
C ILE A 194 -15.31 10.84 1.81
N ASP A 195 -16.30 11.71 1.70
CA ASP A 195 -16.14 13.13 1.97
C ASP A 195 -16.08 13.47 3.48
N ASN A 196 -16.87 12.75 4.30
CA ASN A 196 -17.03 13.11 5.71
C ASN A 196 -16.29 12.20 6.68
N VAL A 197 -16.15 10.91 6.37
CA VAL A 197 -15.64 9.92 7.34
C VAL A 197 -14.24 9.46 6.97
N TYR A 198 -14.03 9.04 5.72
CA TYR A 198 -12.83 8.33 5.31
C TYR A 198 -11.73 9.25 4.78
N ARG A 199 -12.10 10.34 4.09
CA ARG A 199 -11.21 11.42 3.65
C ARG A 199 -9.92 10.91 3.01
N LEU A 200 -10.10 10.16 1.92
CA LEU A 200 -9.00 9.58 1.14
C LEU A 200 -8.05 10.63 0.57
N ASP A 201 -8.59 11.80 0.25
CA ASP A 201 -7.87 12.97 -0.23
C ASP A 201 -6.76 13.42 0.74
N TYR A 202 -7.03 13.34 2.05
CA TYR A 202 -6.05 13.60 3.10
C TYR A 202 -5.09 12.42 3.32
N LEU A 203 -5.59 11.18 3.33
CA LEU A 203 -4.76 9.98 3.54
C LEU A 203 -3.71 9.79 2.44
N TYR A 204 -4.09 10.07 1.19
CA TYR A 204 -3.23 9.97 0.03
C TYR A 204 -2.59 11.30 -0.37
N PHE A 205 -2.80 12.37 0.41
CA PHE A 205 -2.24 13.71 0.15
C PHE A 205 -2.60 14.30 -1.23
N THR A 206 -3.61 13.78 -1.92
CA THR A 206 -4.02 14.27 -3.25
C THR A 206 -4.62 15.67 -3.17
N ARG A 207 -5.20 16.04 -2.03
CA ARG A 207 -5.75 17.38 -1.76
C ARG A 207 -4.73 18.51 -1.97
N TYR A 208 -3.45 18.24 -1.73
CA TYR A 208 -2.36 19.22 -1.80
C TYR A 208 -1.73 19.33 -3.19
N VAL A 209 -2.21 18.56 -4.17
CA VAL A 209 -1.75 18.64 -5.57
C VAL A 209 -2.42 19.81 -6.29
N ASP A 210 -3.72 20.03 -6.08
CA ASP A 210 -4.51 20.93 -6.94
C ASP A 210 -4.91 22.27 -6.28
N ASN A 211 -5.19 22.31 -4.96
CA ASN A 211 -5.96 23.44 -4.41
C ASN A 211 -5.50 24.00 -3.05
N GLU A 212 -4.56 23.37 -2.34
CA GLU A 212 -4.20 23.80 -0.97
C GLU A 212 -2.70 23.86 -0.70
N SER A 213 -2.27 24.92 -0.01
CA SER A 213 -0.93 25.03 0.54
C SER A 213 -0.69 23.99 1.63
N ILE A 214 0.57 23.56 1.80
CA ILE A 214 0.97 22.69 2.90
C ILE A 214 0.52 23.30 4.24
N ASP A 215 -0.36 22.60 4.94
CA ASP A 215 -0.94 23.04 6.19
C ASP A 215 -0.36 22.26 7.40
N LEU A 216 -0.84 22.61 8.60
CA LEU A 216 -0.38 21.99 9.84
C LEU A 216 -0.85 20.52 9.92
N ILE A 217 -1.99 20.20 9.30
CA ILE A 217 -2.53 18.83 9.23
C ILE A 217 -1.60 17.95 8.40
N TYR A 218 -1.17 18.41 7.22
CA TYR A 218 -0.18 17.75 6.37
C TYR A 218 1.09 17.42 7.15
N LEU A 219 1.66 18.42 7.85
CA LEU A 219 2.90 18.27 8.59
C LEU A 219 2.79 17.34 9.79
N LEU A 220 1.61 17.22 10.41
CA LEU A 220 1.39 16.32 11.54
C LEU A 220 1.00 14.90 11.11
N LEU A 221 0.23 14.76 10.03
CA LEU A 221 -0.34 13.48 9.62
C LEU A 221 0.74 12.47 9.23
N LEU A 222 1.74 12.90 8.45
CA LEU A 222 2.87 12.05 8.06
C LEU A 222 3.66 11.52 9.27
N PRO A 223 4.22 12.36 10.18
CA PRO A 223 4.95 11.87 11.34
C PRO A 223 4.07 11.10 12.32
N ILE A 224 2.78 11.42 12.47
CA ILE A 224 1.86 10.62 13.29
C ILE A 224 1.73 9.20 12.72
N ILE A 225 1.53 9.07 11.41
CA ILE A 225 1.47 7.75 10.75
C ILE A 225 2.81 7.02 10.92
N LEU A 226 3.94 7.68 10.70
CA LEU A 226 5.27 7.08 10.84
C LEU A 226 5.56 6.66 12.30
N ILE A 227 5.19 7.47 13.29
CA ILE A 227 5.32 7.17 14.72
C ILE A 227 4.41 6.02 15.11
N PHE A 228 3.16 6.03 14.66
CA PHE A 228 2.21 4.95 14.93
C PHE A 228 2.72 3.62 14.38
N ILE A 229 3.22 3.61 13.13
CA ILE A 229 3.84 2.42 12.54
C ILE A 229 5.11 2.04 13.34
N SER A 230 5.96 2.99 13.73
CA SER A 230 7.15 2.72 14.56
C SER A 230 6.83 2.14 15.95
N LEU A 231 5.74 2.59 16.58
CA LEU A 231 5.25 2.06 17.84
C LEU A 231 4.69 0.65 17.68
N LEU A 232 3.93 0.39 16.61
CA LEU A 232 3.49 -0.95 16.24
C LEU A 232 4.70 -1.87 16.05
N ILE A 233 5.75 -1.40 15.36
CA ILE A 233 7.02 -2.12 15.18
C ILE A 233 7.62 -2.53 16.53
N ASN A 234 7.80 -1.57 17.43
CA ASN A 234 8.40 -1.86 18.74
C ASN A 234 7.55 -2.83 19.59
N LYS A 235 6.22 -2.78 19.46
CA LYS A 235 5.30 -3.62 20.24
C LYS A 235 5.19 -5.04 19.67
N PHE A 236 5.18 -5.19 18.34
CA PHE A 236 5.02 -6.48 17.67
C PHE A 236 6.33 -7.24 17.47
N ILE A 237 7.49 -6.57 17.42
CA ILE A 237 8.82 -7.22 17.43
C ILE A 237 9.13 -7.71 18.86
N LYS A 238 8.46 -8.77 19.31
CA LYS A 238 8.94 -9.56 20.46
C LYS A 238 10.22 -10.30 20.05
N ARG A 239 11.31 -10.09 20.78
CA ARG A 239 12.56 -10.87 20.66
C ARG A 239 12.26 -12.38 20.76
N ARG A 240 12.52 -13.16 19.71
CA ARG A 240 12.63 -14.62 19.81
C ARG A 240 14.10 -15.03 19.87
N LYS A 241 14.37 -16.08 20.64
CA LYS A 241 15.65 -16.67 21.03
C LYS A 241 16.60 -17.10 19.89
N ASN A 242 16.27 -16.87 18.63
CA ASN A 242 17.02 -17.34 17.46
C ASN A 242 17.48 -16.18 16.55
N GLU A 243 18.00 -15.11 17.17
CA GLU A 243 18.55 -13.93 16.48
C GLU A 243 19.85 -14.21 15.70
N ASN A 244 20.46 -15.39 15.84
CA ASN A 244 21.76 -15.71 15.22
C ASN A 244 21.69 -16.23 13.78
N THR A 245 20.50 -16.44 13.20
CA THR A 245 20.37 -17.01 11.83
C THR A 245 19.64 -16.11 10.84
N GLY A 246 19.35 -14.85 11.16
CA GLY A 246 18.87 -13.87 10.17
C GLY A 246 17.46 -14.11 9.58
N PHE A 247 16.75 -15.16 10.00
CA PHE A 247 15.39 -15.45 9.56
C PHE A 247 14.40 -15.21 10.70
N ILE A 248 13.81 -14.00 10.74
CA ILE A 248 12.61 -13.75 11.52
C ILE A 248 11.42 -13.89 10.57
N VAL A 249 10.77 -15.05 10.58
CA VAL A 249 9.51 -15.24 9.86
C VAL A 249 8.37 -15.02 10.85
N PHE A 250 7.68 -13.89 10.77
CA PHE A 250 6.38 -13.75 11.44
C PHE A 250 5.36 -14.57 10.66
N SER A 251 5.21 -15.85 11.03
CA SER A 251 4.39 -16.80 10.29
C SER A 251 2.93 -16.35 10.12
N GLY A 252 2.39 -15.51 11.01
CA GLY A 252 1.00 -15.03 10.96
C GLY A 252 0.74 -13.83 10.04
N PHE A 253 1.71 -12.90 9.89
CA PHE A 253 1.48 -11.65 9.16
C PHE A 253 1.21 -11.89 7.66
N LYS A 254 1.93 -12.85 7.07
CA LYS A 254 1.68 -13.30 5.69
C LYS A 254 0.28 -13.85 5.43
N TYR A 255 -0.31 -14.53 6.41
CA TYR A 255 -1.67 -15.06 6.27
C TYR A 255 -2.72 -13.96 6.47
N PHE A 256 -2.47 -12.99 7.35
CA PHE A 256 -3.34 -11.83 7.52
C PHE A 256 -3.43 -10.98 6.24
N VAL A 257 -2.29 -10.68 5.62
CA VAL A 257 -2.22 -9.98 4.33
C VAL A 257 -2.95 -10.76 3.24
N ALA A 258 -2.76 -12.09 3.19
CA ALA A 258 -3.44 -12.94 2.21
C ALA A 258 -4.98 -12.93 2.37
N VAL A 259 -5.48 -12.88 3.60
CA VAL A 259 -6.92 -12.79 3.89
C VAL A 259 -7.50 -11.47 3.38
N LEU A 260 -6.83 -10.35 3.62
CA LEU A 260 -7.36 -9.07 3.13
C LEU A 260 -7.23 -8.96 1.60
N ALA A 261 -6.14 -9.48 1.02
CA ALA A 261 -5.94 -9.54 -0.43
C ALA A 261 -6.97 -10.40 -1.15
N CYS A 262 -7.40 -11.51 -0.56
CA CYS A 262 -8.39 -12.37 -1.20
C CYS A 262 -9.79 -11.74 -1.23
N LEU A 263 -10.06 -10.67 -0.49
CA LEU A 263 -11.33 -9.94 -0.51
C LEU A 263 -11.41 -8.90 -1.64
N ILE A 264 -10.28 -8.52 -2.25
CA ILE A 264 -10.22 -7.52 -3.34
C ILE A 264 -11.02 -8.00 -4.56
N ILE A 265 -10.69 -9.19 -5.06
CA ILE A 265 -11.30 -9.77 -6.27
C ILE A 265 -12.82 -9.97 -6.08
N PRO A 266 -13.31 -10.55 -4.96
CA PRO A 266 -14.73 -10.63 -4.64
C PRO A 266 -15.45 -9.28 -4.59
N ALA A 267 -14.85 -8.28 -3.94
CA ALA A 267 -15.48 -6.98 -3.78
C ALA A 267 -15.56 -6.23 -5.12
N ALA A 268 -14.49 -6.24 -5.92
CA ALA A 268 -14.48 -5.67 -7.27
C ALA A 268 -15.52 -6.33 -8.20
N PHE A 269 -15.64 -7.66 -8.14
CA PHE A 269 -16.66 -8.39 -8.89
C PHE A 269 -18.08 -8.02 -8.45
N SER A 270 -18.33 -7.90 -7.14
CA SER A 270 -19.66 -7.58 -6.63
C SER A 270 -20.10 -6.15 -6.97
N ILE A 271 -19.18 -5.19 -6.96
CA ILE A 271 -19.48 -3.80 -7.33
C ILE A 271 -19.81 -3.71 -8.84
N SER A 272 -19.05 -4.40 -9.70
CA SER A 272 -19.22 -4.34 -11.16
C SER A 272 -20.47 -5.05 -11.67
N LEU A 273 -20.87 -6.18 -11.07
CA LEU A 273 -22.08 -6.92 -11.44
C LEU A 273 -23.31 -6.57 -10.57
N SER A 274 -23.24 -5.47 -9.82
CA SER A 274 -24.25 -5.03 -8.85
C SER A 274 -25.64 -4.72 -9.42
N ARG A 275 -25.81 -4.70 -10.74
CA ARG A 275 -27.11 -4.45 -11.39
C ARG A 275 -27.79 -5.70 -11.95
N TYR A 276 -27.08 -6.82 -12.08
CA TYR A 276 -27.54 -7.95 -12.91
C TYR A 276 -27.71 -9.28 -12.18
N THR A 277 -27.41 -9.35 -10.88
CA THR A 277 -27.37 -10.61 -10.12
C THR A 277 -28.15 -10.53 -8.81
N SER A 278 -28.76 -11.62 -8.36
CA SER A 278 -29.46 -11.65 -7.06
C SER A 278 -28.47 -11.63 -5.88
N ILE A 279 -28.89 -11.13 -4.71
CA ILE A 279 -28.04 -11.05 -3.50
C ILE A 279 -27.44 -12.42 -3.15
N ALA A 280 -28.24 -13.49 -3.25
CA ALA A 280 -27.80 -14.84 -2.94
C ALA A 280 -26.68 -15.32 -3.88
N SER A 281 -26.82 -15.09 -5.20
CA SER A 281 -25.78 -15.46 -6.14
C SER A 281 -24.52 -14.61 -5.98
N ARG A 282 -24.65 -13.32 -5.63
CA ARG A 282 -23.50 -12.46 -5.29
C ARG A 282 -22.70 -12.98 -4.12
N LEU A 283 -23.36 -13.33 -3.01
CA LEU A 283 -22.69 -13.84 -1.81
C LEU A 283 -21.98 -15.19 -2.07
N ILE A 284 -22.60 -16.07 -2.86
CA ILE A 284 -22.02 -17.37 -3.22
C ILE A 284 -20.81 -17.17 -4.14
N ILE A 285 -20.93 -16.35 -5.19
CA ILE A 285 -19.83 -16.08 -6.12
C ILE A 285 -18.68 -15.33 -5.42
N SER A 286 -18.98 -14.36 -4.56
CA SER A 286 -17.95 -13.66 -3.78
C SER A 286 -17.20 -14.60 -2.84
N ALA A 287 -17.91 -15.54 -2.20
CA ALA A 287 -17.27 -16.54 -1.34
C ALA A 287 -16.38 -17.50 -2.16
N LEU A 288 -16.84 -17.96 -3.33
CA LEU A 288 -16.04 -18.81 -4.22
C LEU A 288 -14.79 -18.09 -4.74
N LEU A 289 -14.94 -16.83 -5.16
CA LEU A 289 -13.82 -15.99 -5.60
C LEU A 289 -12.84 -15.72 -4.46
N ALA A 290 -13.31 -15.55 -3.21
CA ALA A 290 -12.45 -15.35 -2.05
C ALA A 290 -11.60 -16.59 -1.77
N VAL A 291 -12.20 -17.78 -1.82
CA VAL A 291 -11.49 -19.06 -1.66
C VAL A 291 -10.42 -19.22 -2.74
N LEU A 292 -10.79 -18.99 -3.99
CA LEU A 292 -9.88 -19.17 -5.13
C LEU A 292 -8.72 -18.15 -5.10
N SER A 293 -9.04 -16.88 -4.81
CA SER A 293 -8.05 -15.82 -4.68
C SER A 293 -7.10 -16.10 -3.51
N TYR A 294 -7.62 -16.54 -2.36
CA TYR A 294 -6.80 -16.89 -1.20
C TYR A 294 -5.85 -18.04 -1.50
N TYR A 295 -6.33 -19.07 -2.23
CA TYR A 295 -5.51 -20.20 -2.65
C TYR A 295 -4.34 -19.75 -3.54
N ILE A 296 -4.61 -18.94 -4.56
CA ILE A 296 -3.59 -18.44 -5.48
C ILE A 296 -2.58 -17.56 -4.75
N ILE A 297 -3.06 -16.63 -3.91
CA ILE A 297 -2.23 -15.72 -3.13
C ILE A 297 -1.33 -16.54 -2.20
N ILE A 298 -1.85 -17.55 -1.50
CA ILE A 298 -1.02 -18.36 -0.61
C ILE A 298 -0.06 -19.28 -1.36
N ALA A 299 -0.47 -19.84 -2.49
CA ALA A 299 0.44 -20.63 -3.32
C ALA A 299 1.63 -19.79 -3.78
N PHE A 300 1.38 -18.52 -4.15
CA PHE A 300 2.42 -17.55 -4.47
C PHE A 300 3.31 -17.21 -3.27
N ILE A 301 2.70 -16.94 -2.10
CA ILE A 301 3.41 -16.57 -0.85
C ILE A 301 4.28 -17.73 -0.33
N GLU A 302 3.76 -18.95 -0.32
CA GLU A 302 4.48 -20.13 0.18
C GLU A 302 5.41 -20.73 -0.88
N LYS A 303 5.42 -20.18 -2.12
CA LYS A 303 6.12 -20.75 -3.29
C LYS A 303 5.83 -22.23 -3.46
N SER A 304 4.64 -22.67 -3.02
CA SER A 304 4.26 -24.08 -2.95
C SER A 304 2.74 -24.18 -2.97
N PHE A 305 2.22 -25.19 -3.67
CA PHE A 305 0.79 -25.47 -3.70
C PHE A 305 0.27 -26.18 -2.44
N ARG A 306 1.15 -26.45 -1.45
CA ARG A 306 0.78 -27.09 -0.18
C ARG A 306 0.40 -26.03 0.85
N ILE A 307 -0.90 -25.87 1.09
CA ILE A 307 -1.42 -24.93 2.08
C ILE A 307 -1.07 -25.39 3.50
N SER A 308 -0.45 -24.51 4.29
CA SER A 308 -0.18 -24.81 5.70
C SER A 308 -1.47 -24.92 6.54
N LYS A 309 -1.47 -25.78 7.58
CA LYS A 309 -2.59 -25.87 8.55
C LYS A 309 -2.88 -24.53 9.26
N SER A 310 -1.88 -23.67 9.40
CA SER A 310 -2.03 -22.34 10.00
C SER A 310 -2.78 -21.38 9.07
N SER A 311 -2.50 -21.44 7.76
CA SER A 311 -3.21 -20.67 6.75
C SER A 311 -4.71 -21.01 6.75
N ILE A 312 -5.05 -22.31 6.76
CA ILE A 312 -6.45 -22.76 6.72
C ILE A 312 -7.22 -22.27 7.95
N LYS A 313 -6.60 -22.31 9.14
CA LYS A 313 -7.22 -21.78 10.37
C LYS A 313 -7.50 -20.29 10.28
N VAL A 314 -6.53 -19.50 9.80
CA VAL A 314 -6.69 -18.04 9.66
C VAL A 314 -7.79 -17.70 8.66
N PHE A 315 -7.84 -18.42 7.53
CA PHE A 315 -8.88 -18.25 6.52
C PHE A 315 -10.27 -18.60 7.05
N LEU A 316 -10.43 -19.75 7.70
CA LEU A 316 -11.71 -20.17 8.29
C LEU A 316 -12.22 -19.15 9.31
N VAL A 317 -11.36 -18.68 10.21
CA VAL A 317 -11.73 -17.64 11.18
C VAL A 317 -12.15 -16.35 10.46
N SER A 318 -11.43 -15.94 9.42
CA SER A 318 -11.80 -14.75 8.64
C SER A 318 -13.12 -14.88 7.90
N MET A 319 -13.40 -16.06 7.33
CA MET A 319 -14.65 -16.32 6.62
C MET A 319 -15.83 -16.37 7.58
N VAL A 320 -15.66 -16.96 8.77
CA VAL A 320 -16.69 -16.91 9.83
C VAL A 320 -16.97 -15.47 10.26
N LEU A 321 -15.94 -14.64 10.39
CA LEU A 321 -16.11 -13.24 10.74
C LEU A 321 -16.82 -12.46 9.62
N PHE A 322 -16.42 -12.70 8.37
CA PHE A 322 -17.03 -12.09 7.19
C PHE A 322 -18.51 -12.48 7.04
N THR A 323 -18.85 -13.76 7.20
CA THR A 323 -20.26 -14.21 7.15
C THR A 323 -21.06 -13.68 8.33
N ALA A 324 -20.47 -13.53 9.51
CA ALA A 324 -21.13 -12.90 10.65
C ALA A 324 -21.42 -11.41 10.40
N VAL A 325 -20.45 -10.66 9.85
CA VAL A 325 -20.63 -9.23 9.54
C VAL A 325 -21.62 -9.02 8.40
N THR A 326 -21.49 -9.76 7.30
CA THR A 326 -22.42 -9.65 6.17
C THR A 326 -23.82 -10.15 6.56
N GLY A 327 -23.92 -11.26 7.27
CA GLY A 327 -25.19 -11.81 7.76
C GLY A 327 -25.90 -10.90 8.77
N SER A 328 -25.16 -10.30 9.71
CA SER A 328 -25.74 -9.31 10.64
C SER A 328 -26.19 -8.04 9.92
N THR A 329 -25.43 -7.57 8.93
CA THR A 329 -25.83 -6.43 8.09
C THR A 329 -27.13 -6.73 7.35
N VAL A 330 -27.25 -7.91 6.74
CA VAL A 330 -28.49 -8.36 6.07
C VAL A 330 -29.66 -8.45 7.04
N ALA A 331 -29.45 -9.01 8.24
CA ALA A 331 -30.48 -9.16 9.25
C ALA A 331 -31.00 -7.81 9.77
N ILE A 332 -30.09 -6.87 10.06
CA ILE A 332 -30.44 -5.50 10.48
C ILE A 332 -31.15 -4.78 9.34
N ALA A 333 -30.62 -4.82 8.12
CA ALA A 333 -31.22 -4.17 6.96
C ALA A 333 -32.64 -4.66 6.65
N ASN A 334 -32.90 -5.96 6.83
CA ASN A 334 -34.25 -6.53 6.69
C ASN A 334 -35.27 -5.93 7.66
N GLN A 335 -34.85 -5.41 8.83
CA GLN A 335 -35.76 -4.72 9.76
C GLN A 335 -36.27 -3.39 9.17
N TYR A 336 -35.48 -2.76 8.30
CA TYR A 336 -35.82 -1.47 7.67
C TYR A 336 -36.51 -1.61 6.32
N LYS A 337 -36.60 -2.83 5.77
CA LYS A 337 -37.18 -3.12 4.45
C LYS A 337 -38.63 -2.63 4.30
N ASN A 338 -39.39 -2.60 5.39
CA ASN A 338 -40.80 -2.20 5.40
C ASN A 338 -41.06 -0.81 6.01
N LEU A 339 -40.01 -0.07 6.38
CA LEU A 339 -40.16 1.29 6.94
C LEU A 339 -40.35 2.35 5.85
N VAL A 340 -39.89 2.06 4.63
CA VAL A 340 -40.12 2.92 3.47
C VAL A 340 -41.33 2.38 2.70
N PRO A 341 -42.38 3.20 2.45
CA PRO A 341 -43.56 2.77 1.72
C PRO A 341 -43.19 2.31 0.31
N ASN A 342 -43.87 1.28 -0.21
CA ASN A 342 -43.61 0.83 -1.58
C ASN A 342 -43.89 1.98 -2.56
N PRO A 343 -43.17 2.07 -3.69
CA PRO A 343 -43.40 3.11 -4.70
C PRO A 343 -44.86 3.20 -5.18
N GLN A 344 -45.60 2.08 -5.13
CA GLN A 344 -47.02 1.99 -5.49
C GLN A 344 -47.96 2.59 -4.42
N ASP A 345 -47.50 2.67 -3.17
CA ASP A 345 -48.23 3.23 -2.02
C ASP A 345 -47.93 4.73 -1.85
N VAL A 346 -46.92 5.27 -2.55
CA VAL A 346 -46.54 6.68 -2.53
C VAL A 346 -47.46 7.49 -3.44
N ARG A 347 -48.47 8.14 -2.83
CA ARG A 347 -49.43 8.99 -3.57
C ARG A 347 -48.86 10.33 -4.03
N MET A 348 -47.89 10.87 -3.28
CA MET A 348 -47.18 12.11 -3.59
C MET A 348 -45.76 12.04 -3.02
N ALA A 349 -44.77 12.49 -3.79
CA ALA A 349 -43.40 12.67 -3.33
C ALA A 349 -43.08 14.17 -3.40
N TYR A 350 -42.67 14.75 -2.28
CA TYR A 350 -42.26 16.15 -2.25
C TYR A 350 -40.84 16.26 -2.79
N VAL A 351 -40.71 16.68 -4.04
CA VAL A 351 -39.43 17.08 -4.59
C VAL A 351 -39.18 18.50 -4.10
N GLY A 352 -38.26 18.65 -3.14
CA GLY A 352 -37.86 19.98 -2.66
C GLY A 352 -37.38 20.83 -3.83
N ASN A 353 -37.76 22.12 -3.84
CA ASN A 353 -37.29 23.08 -4.84
C ASN A 353 -35.76 23.11 -4.83
N GLN A 354 -35.19 22.96 -6.03
CA GLN A 354 -33.75 23.01 -6.31
C GLN A 354 -33.09 24.28 -5.76
#